data_AF-A0A256A7L9-F1
#
_entry.id   AF-A0A256A7L9-F1
#
_cell.length_a   1.000
_cell.length_b   1.000
_cell.length_c   1.000
_cell.angle_alpha   90.00
_cell.angle_beta   90.00
_cell.angle_gamma   90.00
#
_symmetry.space_group_name_H-M   'P 1'
#
loop_
_entity.id
_entity.type
_entity.pdbx_description
1 polymer ?
#
loop_
_entity_poly.entity_id
_entity_poly.type
_entity_poly.pdbx_seq_one_letter_code
_entity_poly.pdbx_strand_id
1 'polypeptide(L)'
;MFMKIGKREGTSPIVELAVILPNDTAMTEQTLEIEIENASRRIETRQGEIDIELGQLITQIDRYTTWAWRFVWFGAAIGVLSTLFFLCKNNDSGFGLNLLGDFMAGTVASIWSLAGLFFIYVAFLGQKQQLLNQQLEIMYSQLEVKYTRLELSGQKEEMMLQNKTLRQQKFENTFFQLLTLFSSIVNSLDLRKSRSSTEVISTGRDCFEIFYKRLVIFLTNRNQHTAGYKKENATLDEVILAYEDLYNNDKSDMSHYFRTIYHIVKFVDTSDIENKKQYIAIARAQLSSYEQILIFYNCLHENGSEKFKPLIEKYSLFKNIDGSLLINKDHLTEYENGAYGR
;
A
#
# COMPACT_ATOMS: atom_id res chain seq x y z
N MET A 1 -11.86 8.46 50.67
CA MET A 1 -12.89 8.70 49.65
C MET A 1 -12.46 7.95 48.40
N PHE A 2 -13.24 6.94 48.03
CA PHE A 2 -13.02 6.08 46.88
C PHE A 2 -13.05 6.87 45.57
N MET A 3 -12.14 6.60 44.63
CA MET A 3 -12.53 6.56 43.22
C MET A 3 -11.60 5.64 42.43
N LYS A 4 -12.13 4.44 42.15
CA LYS A 4 -11.74 3.60 41.01
C LYS A 4 -12.02 4.41 39.74
N ILE A 5 -11.09 4.42 38.79
CA ILE A 5 -11.43 4.66 37.38
C ILE A 5 -10.98 3.44 36.59
N GLY A 6 -11.97 2.82 35.95
CA GLY A 6 -11.89 1.53 35.30
C GLY A 6 -11.15 1.56 33.96
N LYS A 7 -10.67 0.37 33.64
CA LYS A 7 -10.18 -0.10 32.34
C LYS A 7 -11.36 -0.41 31.40
N ARG A 8 -11.09 -0.43 30.08
CA ARG A 8 -11.88 -0.90 28.90
C ARG A 8 -12.63 0.23 28.17
N GLU A 9 -12.69 0.33 26.85
CA GLU A 9 -12.34 -0.47 25.66
C GLU A 9 -12.19 0.59 24.53
N GLY A 10 -11.20 0.56 23.63
CA GLY A 10 -11.21 -0.37 22.51
C GLY A 10 -12.07 0.12 21.34
N THR A 11 -11.83 1.33 20.79
CA THR A 11 -12.28 1.68 19.42
C THR A 11 -11.17 2.46 18.71
N SER A 12 -10.44 1.74 17.85
CA SER A 12 -9.56 2.34 16.85
C SER A 12 -10.43 3.04 15.81
N PRO A 13 -10.24 4.34 15.51
CA PRO A 13 -10.75 4.89 14.27
C PRO A 13 -9.83 4.37 13.16
N ILE A 14 -10.15 3.17 12.65
CA ILE A 14 -9.70 2.85 11.29
C ILE A 14 -10.42 3.86 10.42
N VAL A 15 -9.67 4.90 10.06
CA VAL A 15 -9.99 5.81 8.98
C VAL A 15 -10.39 4.92 7.81
N GLU A 16 -11.68 4.97 7.50
CA GLU A 16 -12.27 4.45 6.28
C GLU A 16 -11.55 5.17 5.14
N LEU A 17 -10.42 4.60 4.70
CA LEU A 17 -9.79 4.98 3.45
C LEU A 17 -10.82 4.60 2.40
N ALA A 18 -11.62 5.60 2.00
CA ALA A 18 -12.35 5.55 0.76
C ALA A 18 -11.34 5.06 -0.30
N VAL A 19 -11.57 3.85 -0.78
CA VAL A 19 -10.88 3.29 -1.93
C VAL A 19 -11.25 4.23 -3.07
N ILE A 20 -10.40 5.22 -3.32
CA ILE A 20 -10.53 6.06 -4.50
C ILE A 20 -10.40 5.09 -5.66
N LEU A 21 -11.52 4.88 -6.34
CA LEU A 21 -11.60 3.95 -7.46
C LEU A 21 -10.58 4.39 -8.51
N PRO A 22 -9.94 3.44 -9.23
CA PRO A 22 -8.94 3.77 -10.25
C PRO A 22 -9.44 4.75 -11.33
N ASN A 23 -10.77 4.87 -11.47
CA ASN A 23 -11.40 5.82 -12.40
C ASN A 23 -11.31 7.28 -11.96
N ASP A 24 -11.30 7.57 -10.65
CA ASP A 24 -11.15 8.93 -10.12
C ASP A 24 -9.68 9.39 -10.13
N THR A 25 -8.73 8.48 -9.91
CA THR A 25 -7.29 8.76 -10.00
C THR A 25 -6.82 8.97 -11.43
N ALA A 26 -7.25 8.13 -12.38
CA ALA A 26 -6.90 8.30 -13.80
C ALA A 26 -7.47 9.60 -14.38
N MET A 27 -8.70 9.96 -13.99
CA MET A 27 -9.30 11.23 -14.38
C MET A 27 -8.57 12.42 -13.75
N THR A 28 -8.12 12.33 -12.50
CA THR A 28 -7.31 13.40 -11.88
C THR A 28 -5.91 13.51 -12.47
N GLU A 29 -5.28 12.40 -12.84
CA GLU A 29 -3.98 12.36 -13.51
C GLU A 29 -4.04 12.99 -14.90
N GLN A 30 -5.01 12.60 -15.74
CA GLN A 30 -5.25 13.24 -17.04
C GLN A 30 -5.55 14.74 -16.92
N THR A 31 -6.30 15.13 -15.87
CA THR A 31 -6.58 16.55 -15.61
C THR A 31 -5.29 17.30 -15.21
N LEU A 32 -4.44 16.67 -14.38
CA LEU A 32 -3.13 17.19 -13.98
C LEU A 32 -2.17 17.33 -15.16
N GLU A 33 -2.10 16.33 -16.05
CA GLU A 33 -1.30 16.38 -17.27
C GLU A 33 -1.70 17.54 -18.18
N ILE A 34 -3.00 17.70 -18.43
CA ILE A 34 -3.54 18.82 -19.23
C ILE A 34 -3.26 20.16 -18.54
N GLU A 35 -3.37 20.23 -17.21
CA GLU A 35 -3.02 21.42 -16.44
C GLU A 35 -1.53 21.77 -16.49
N ILE A 36 -0.66 20.76 -16.48
CA ILE A 36 0.78 20.91 -16.60
C ILE A 36 1.10 21.42 -18.00
N GLU A 37 0.57 20.80 -19.06
CA GLU A 37 0.79 21.23 -20.45
C GLU A 37 0.35 22.69 -20.65
N ASN A 38 -0.84 23.05 -20.16
CA ASN A 38 -1.35 24.41 -20.24
C ASN A 38 -0.54 25.39 -19.37
N ALA A 39 0.00 24.96 -18.23
CA ALA A 39 0.90 25.77 -17.42
C ALA A 39 2.24 25.99 -18.14
N SER A 40 2.85 24.94 -18.67
CA SER A 40 4.10 24.98 -19.45
C SER A 40 3.99 25.96 -20.61
N ARG A 41 2.94 25.85 -21.44
CA ARG A 41 2.74 26.74 -22.60
C ARG A 41 2.57 28.21 -22.20
N ARG A 42 1.86 28.48 -21.09
CA ARG A 42 1.72 29.83 -20.54
C ARG A 42 3.05 30.37 -20.02
N ILE A 43 3.83 29.52 -19.36
CA ILE A 43 5.15 29.86 -18.82
C ILE A 43 6.11 30.20 -19.95
N GLU A 44 6.15 29.41 -21.02
CA GLU A 44 6.96 29.69 -22.22
C GLU A 44 6.61 31.04 -22.86
N THR A 45 5.30 31.33 -22.98
CA THR A 45 4.84 32.61 -23.54
C THR A 45 5.27 33.78 -22.65
N ARG A 46 5.07 33.67 -21.34
CA ARG A 46 5.46 34.70 -20.37
C ARG A 46 6.97 34.88 -20.28
N GLN A 47 7.73 33.80 -20.39
CA GLN A 47 9.19 33.85 -20.45
C GLN A 47 9.64 34.71 -21.62
N GLY A 48 9.09 34.49 -22.82
CA GLY A 48 9.43 35.30 -23.99
C GLY A 48 9.11 36.80 -23.80
N GLU A 49 7.96 37.13 -23.19
CA GLU A 49 7.62 38.53 -22.85
C GLU A 49 8.61 39.13 -21.86
N ILE A 50 8.95 38.40 -20.79
CA ILE A 50 9.90 38.83 -19.76
C ILE A 50 11.30 39.02 -20.35
N ASP A 51 11.76 38.12 -21.20
CA ASP A 51 13.08 38.20 -21.84
C ASP A 51 13.20 39.47 -22.71
N ILE A 52 12.14 39.83 -23.43
CA ILE A 52 12.07 41.09 -24.19
C ILE A 52 12.12 42.30 -23.25
N GLU A 53 11.33 42.30 -22.17
CA GLU A 53 11.35 43.39 -21.17
C GLU A 53 12.73 43.53 -20.51
N LEU A 54 13.38 42.42 -20.16
CA LEU A 54 14.72 42.39 -19.58
C LEU A 54 15.74 43.02 -20.54
N GLY A 55 15.70 42.67 -21.83
CA GLY A 55 16.59 43.26 -22.84
C GLY A 55 16.42 44.79 -22.95
N GLN A 56 15.18 45.28 -22.91
CA GLN A 56 14.90 46.72 -22.90
C GLN A 56 15.41 47.39 -21.63
N LEU A 57 15.22 46.77 -20.46
CA LEU A 57 15.69 47.29 -19.19
C LEU A 57 17.21 47.38 -19.12
N ILE A 58 17.92 46.34 -19.56
CA ILE A 58 19.39 46.34 -19.62
C ILE A 58 19.90 47.51 -20.48
N THR A 59 19.27 47.72 -21.65
CA THR A 59 19.63 48.83 -22.53
C THR A 59 19.36 50.20 -21.89
N GLN A 60 18.24 50.35 -21.17
CA GLN A 60 17.93 51.59 -20.45
C GLN A 60 18.91 51.84 -19.30
N ILE A 61 19.21 50.81 -18.50
CA ILE A 61 20.17 50.86 -17.41
C ILE A 61 21.53 51.37 -17.92
N ASP A 62 22.05 50.78 -18.99
CA ASP A 62 23.33 51.18 -19.58
C ASP A 62 23.32 52.64 -20.06
N ARG A 63 22.26 53.04 -20.78
CA ARG A 63 22.08 54.40 -21.29
C ARG A 63 22.03 55.44 -20.17
N TYR A 64 21.21 55.21 -19.13
CA TYR A 64 21.07 56.17 -18.03
C TYR A 64 22.28 56.18 -17.10
N THR A 65 22.96 55.04 -16.94
CA THR A 65 24.25 54.96 -16.22
C THR A 65 25.30 55.81 -16.93
N THR A 66 25.38 55.71 -18.27
CA THR A 66 26.29 56.52 -19.08
C THR A 66 26.00 58.02 -18.93
N TRP A 67 24.72 58.42 -18.97
CA TRP A 67 24.34 59.83 -18.74
C TRP A 67 24.68 60.32 -17.34
N ALA A 68 24.42 59.51 -16.30
CA ALA A 68 24.77 59.84 -14.93
C ALA A 68 26.27 60.17 -14.80
N TRP A 69 27.13 59.30 -15.35
CA TRP A 69 28.58 59.52 -15.35
C TRP A 69 29.02 60.74 -16.16
N ARG A 70 28.36 61.04 -17.29
CA ARG A 70 28.61 62.28 -18.05
C ARG A 70 28.33 63.52 -17.21
N PHE A 71 27.24 63.55 -16.44
CA PHE A 71 26.94 64.67 -15.52
C PHE A 71 27.96 64.76 -14.38
N VAL A 72 28.42 63.64 -13.82
CA VAL A 72 29.49 63.63 -12.81
C VAL A 72 30.76 64.28 -13.36
N TRP A 73 31.23 63.83 -14.53
CA TRP A 73 32.43 64.38 -15.17
C TRP A 73 32.26 65.83 -15.59
N PHE A 74 31.08 66.21 -16.07
CA PHE A 74 30.78 67.60 -16.43
C PHE A 74 30.79 68.53 -15.21
N GLY A 75 30.17 68.12 -14.10
CA GLY A 75 30.22 68.85 -12.83
C GLY A 75 31.65 68.98 -12.30
N ALA A 76 32.43 67.91 -12.39
CA ALA A 76 33.85 67.93 -12.02
C ALA A 76 34.67 68.88 -12.90
N ALA A 77 34.46 68.86 -14.23
CA ALA A 77 35.15 69.75 -15.16
C ALA A 77 34.82 71.23 -14.92
N ILE A 78 33.55 71.57 -14.69
CA ILE A 78 33.13 72.93 -14.30
C ILE A 78 33.78 73.34 -12.98
N GLY A 79 33.82 72.42 -12.00
CA GLY A 79 34.44 72.70 -10.72
C GLY A 79 35.93 73.01 -10.82
N VAL A 80 36.66 72.22 -11.62
CA VAL A 80 38.09 72.45 -11.90
C VAL A 80 38.30 73.76 -12.66
N LEU A 81 37.51 74.02 -13.71
CA LEU A 81 37.64 75.23 -14.53
C LEU A 81 37.30 76.50 -13.74
N SER A 82 36.28 76.45 -12.88
CA SER A 82 35.93 77.56 -11.96
C SER A 82 37.08 77.84 -10.99
N THR A 83 37.65 76.79 -10.40
CA THR A 83 38.80 76.93 -9.48
C THR A 83 40.01 77.53 -10.20
N LEU A 84 40.32 77.06 -11.40
CA LEU A 84 41.43 77.59 -12.22
C LEU A 84 41.20 79.06 -12.63
N PHE A 85 39.99 79.41 -13.08
CA PHE A 85 39.64 80.78 -13.44
C PHE A 85 39.80 81.74 -12.25
N PHE A 86 39.33 81.32 -11.07
CA PHE A 86 39.44 82.12 -9.85
C PHE A 86 40.89 82.29 -9.40
N LEU A 87 41.74 81.28 -9.60
CA LEU A 87 43.18 81.37 -9.33
C LEU A 87 43.91 82.31 -10.32
N CYS A 88 43.55 82.31 -11.61
CA CYS A 88 44.21 83.14 -12.62
C CYS A 88 43.77 84.61 -12.65
N LYS A 89 42.54 84.95 -12.19
CA LYS A 89 42.00 86.32 -12.22
C LYS A 89 42.33 87.14 -10.95
N ASN A 90 42.95 86.53 -9.95
CA ASN A 90 43.17 87.13 -8.65
C ASN A 90 44.38 88.09 -8.67
N ASN A 91 44.13 89.40 -8.81
CA ASN A 91 45.19 90.42 -8.85
C ASN A 91 45.12 91.45 -7.71
N ASP A 92 44.25 91.26 -6.71
CA ASP A 92 44.15 92.12 -5.53
C ASP A 92 44.17 91.31 -4.21
N SER A 93 44.57 91.98 -3.13
CA SER A 93 44.96 91.47 -1.81
C SER A 93 43.81 90.89 -0.95
N GLY A 94 43.07 89.94 -1.50
CA GLY A 94 42.10 89.12 -0.76
C GLY A 94 41.55 87.98 -1.62
N PHE A 95 41.87 86.73 -1.28
CA PHE A 95 41.36 85.55 -1.98
C PHE A 95 39.87 85.37 -1.65
N GLY A 96 38.97 85.62 -2.62
CA GLY A 96 37.51 85.53 -2.44
C GLY A 96 36.97 84.09 -2.40
N LEU A 97 37.49 83.26 -1.48
CA LEU A 97 37.06 81.88 -1.22
C LEU A 97 35.55 81.72 -1.08
N ASN A 98 34.91 82.71 -0.47
CA ASN A 98 33.47 82.70 -0.25
C ASN A 98 32.70 82.67 -1.59
N LEU A 99 33.13 83.46 -2.57
CA LEU A 99 32.45 83.53 -3.88
C LEU A 99 32.67 82.25 -4.71
N LEU A 100 33.88 81.66 -4.64
CA LEU A 100 34.15 80.36 -5.27
C LEU A 100 33.32 79.26 -4.59
N GLY A 101 33.25 79.27 -3.27
CA GLY A 101 32.43 78.35 -2.47
C GLY A 101 30.94 78.45 -2.84
N ASP A 102 30.39 79.66 -2.93
CA ASP A 102 29.00 79.90 -3.31
C ASP A 102 28.70 79.41 -4.73
N PHE A 103 29.62 79.64 -5.69
CA PHE A 103 29.46 79.14 -7.06
C PHE A 103 29.51 77.60 -7.13
N MET A 104 30.44 76.97 -6.40
CA MET A 104 30.57 75.51 -6.33
C MET A 104 29.33 74.88 -5.67
N ALA A 105 28.87 75.46 -4.56
CA ALA A 105 27.70 75.01 -3.82
C ALA A 105 26.39 75.21 -4.61
N GLY A 106 26.32 76.19 -5.52
CA GLY A 106 25.19 76.36 -6.41
C GLY A 106 25.27 75.45 -7.64
N THR A 107 26.22 75.75 -8.53
CA THR A 107 26.26 75.19 -9.89
C THR A 107 26.73 73.73 -9.91
N VAL A 108 27.84 73.42 -9.26
CA VAL A 108 28.40 72.06 -9.26
C VAL A 108 27.52 71.11 -8.45
N ALA A 109 27.02 71.55 -7.29
CA ALA A 109 26.10 70.75 -6.49
C ALA A 109 24.80 70.43 -7.22
N SER A 110 24.24 71.37 -8.00
CA SER A 110 23.03 71.13 -8.79
C SER A 110 23.24 70.07 -9.88
N ILE A 111 24.40 70.11 -10.56
CA ILE A 111 24.75 69.10 -11.59
C ILE A 111 24.94 67.71 -10.96
N TRP A 112 25.60 67.64 -9.81
CA TRP A 112 25.76 66.36 -9.09
C TRP A 112 24.46 65.86 -8.47
N SER A 113 23.56 66.75 -8.03
CA SER A 113 22.22 66.36 -7.60
C SER A 113 21.44 65.69 -8.74
N LEU A 114 21.52 66.24 -9.95
CA LEU A 114 20.93 65.62 -11.15
C LEU A 114 21.57 64.26 -11.48
N ALA A 115 22.90 64.14 -11.37
CA ALA A 115 23.58 62.85 -11.54
C ALA A 115 23.11 61.82 -10.49
N GLY A 116 22.93 62.25 -9.24
CA GLY A 116 22.37 61.42 -8.16
C GLY A 116 20.97 60.91 -8.47
N LEU A 117 20.10 61.76 -9.04
CA LEU A 117 18.75 61.35 -9.48
C LEU A 117 18.82 60.27 -10.57
N PHE A 118 19.73 60.39 -11.54
CA PHE A 118 19.94 59.34 -12.53
C PHE A 118 20.41 58.02 -11.90
N PHE A 119 21.33 58.06 -10.93
CA PHE A 119 21.75 56.84 -10.23
C PHE A 119 20.62 56.18 -9.44
N ILE A 120 19.77 56.96 -8.77
CA ILE A 120 18.58 56.43 -8.08
C ILE A 120 17.64 55.77 -9.09
N TYR A 121 17.41 56.39 -10.25
CA TYR A 121 16.58 55.83 -11.30
C TYR A 121 17.16 54.54 -11.89
N VAL A 122 18.48 54.49 -12.13
CA VAL A 122 19.17 53.26 -12.55
C VAL A 122 19.02 52.14 -11.51
N ALA A 123 19.17 52.46 -10.23
CA ALA A 123 18.96 51.48 -9.15
C ALA A 123 17.51 50.94 -9.15
N PHE A 124 16.52 51.80 -9.40
CA PHE A 124 15.13 51.37 -9.57
C PHE A 124 14.92 50.44 -10.77
N LEU A 125 15.55 50.73 -11.92
CA LEU A 125 15.51 49.83 -13.08
C LEU A 125 16.17 48.47 -12.78
N GLY A 126 17.28 48.47 -12.05
CA GLY A 126 17.94 47.24 -11.59
C GLY A 126 17.04 46.42 -10.65
N GLN A 127 16.31 47.07 -9.74
CA GLN A 127 15.30 46.40 -8.90
C GLN A 127 14.16 45.80 -9.75
N LYS A 128 13.68 46.53 -10.77
CA LYS A 128 12.66 46.00 -11.70
C LYS A 128 13.17 44.75 -12.44
N GLN A 129 14.43 44.76 -12.88
CA GLN A 129 15.07 43.60 -13.51
C GLN A 129 15.12 42.39 -12.56
N GLN A 130 15.50 42.59 -11.28
CA GLN A 130 15.51 41.52 -10.28
C GLN A 130 14.12 40.91 -10.05
N LEU A 131 13.08 41.74 -9.98
CA LEU A 131 11.70 41.28 -9.79
C LEU A 131 11.22 40.41 -10.96
N LEU A 132 11.55 40.78 -12.20
CA LEU A 132 11.20 39.99 -13.38
C LEU A 132 11.87 38.61 -13.38
N ASN A 133 13.17 38.55 -13.05
CA ASN A 133 13.88 37.27 -12.89
C ASN A 133 13.26 36.40 -11.80
N GLN A 134 12.87 37.01 -10.67
CA GLN A 134 12.23 36.29 -9.56
C GLN A 134 10.85 35.74 -9.96
N GLN A 135 10.07 36.47 -10.76
CA GLN A 135 8.78 35.97 -11.26
C GLN A 135 8.96 34.72 -12.13
N LEU A 136 9.99 34.70 -12.98
CA LEU A 136 10.32 33.56 -13.82
C LEU A 136 10.74 32.33 -13.00
N GLU A 137 11.58 32.52 -11.98
CA GLU A 137 11.97 31.44 -11.07
C GLU A 137 10.75 30.82 -10.35
N ILE A 138 9.83 31.66 -9.85
CA ILE A 138 8.60 31.19 -9.19
C ILE A 138 7.74 30.38 -10.14
N MET A 139 7.60 30.82 -11.40
CA MET A 139 6.84 30.10 -12.42
C MET A 139 7.39 28.68 -12.66
N TYR A 140 8.71 28.55 -12.81
CA TYR A 140 9.34 27.24 -12.96
C TYR A 140 9.21 26.37 -11.71
N SER A 141 9.38 26.95 -10.52
CA SER A 141 9.19 26.23 -9.26
C SER A 141 7.75 25.68 -9.12
N GLN A 142 6.73 26.47 -9.50
CA GLN A 142 5.35 26.00 -9.50
C GLN A 142 5.13 24.86 -10.49
N LEU A 143 5.78 24.89 -11.66
CA LEU A 143 5.69 23.85 -12.66
C LEU A 143 6.35 22.54 -12.16
N GLU A 144 7.53 22.64 -11.55
CA GLU A 144 8.23 21.50 -10.94
C GLU A 144 7.36 20.81 -9.88
N VAL A 145 6.72 21.58 -8.98
CA VAL A 145 5.80 21.03 -7.97
C VAL A 145 4.64 20.27 -8.61
N LYS A 146 4.12 20.72 -9.76
CA LYS A 146 3.06 19.98 -10.47
C LYS A 146 3.58 18.66 -11.03
N TYR A 147 4.77 18.64 -11.64
CA TYR A 147 5.40 17.41 -12.09
C TYR A 147 5.67 16.43 -10.94
N THR A 148 6.19 16.90 -9.80
CA THR A 148 6.39 16.04 -8.61
C THR A 148 5.08 15.43 -8.12
N ARG A 149 3.97 16.20 -8.15
CA ARG A 149 2.66 15.68 -7.75
C ARG A 149 2.16 14.59 -8.69
N LEU A 150 2.38 14.77 -10.01
CA LEU A 150 2.03 13.79 -11.02
C LEU A 150 2.83 12.48 -10.83
N GLU A 151 4.14 12.58 -10.59
CA GLU A 151 4.98 11.41 -10.32
C GLU A 151 4.54 10.68 -9.04
N LEU A 152 4.23 11.43 -7.97
CA LEU A 152 3.73 10.87 -6.71
C LEU A 152 2.37 10.19 -6.88
N SER A 153 1.49 10.69 -7.74
CA SER A 153 0.22 9.99 -8.02
C SER A 153 0.46 8.65 -8.69
N GLY A 154 1.36 8.59 -9.68
CA GLY A 154 1.73 7.33 -10.34
C GLY A 154 2.36 6.33 -9.37
N GLN A 155 3.34 6.77 -8.57
CA GLN A 155 3.97 5.91 -7.54
C GLN A 155 2.97 5.39 -6.52
N LYS A 156 1.98 6.20 -6.13
CA LYS A 156 0.93 5.77 -5.18
C LYS A 156 0.09 4.65 -5.77
N GLU A 157 -0.26 4.71 -7.05
CA GLU A 157 -1.01 3.65 -7.73
C GLU A 157 -0.21 2.35 -7.82
N GLU A 158 1.05 2.43 -8.25
CA GLU A 158 1.94 1.28 -8.29
C GLU A 158 2.10 0.63 -6.91
N MET A 159 2.26 1.45 -5.86
CA MET A 159 2.34 0.96 -4.48
C MET A 159 1.06 0.25 -4.03
N MET A 160 -0.11 0.74 -4.43
CA MET A 160 -1.39 0.07 -4.14
C MET A 160 -1.48 -1.29 -4.84
N LEU A 161 -1.09 -1.37 -6.12
CA LEU A 161 -1.06 -2.64 -6.87
C LEU A 161 -0.03 -3.62 -6.28
N GLN A 162 1.14 -3.13 -5.89
CA GLN A 162 2.16 -3.92 -5.23
C GLN A 162 1.68 -4.44 -3.88
N ASN A 163 0.98 -3.61 -3.08
CA ASN A 163 0.42 -4.04 -1.81
C ASN A 163 -0.62 -5.16 -2.01
N LYS A 164 -1.48 -5.05 -3.02
CA LYS A 164 -2.45 -6.10 -3.38
C LYS A 164 -1.74 -7.41 -3.73
N THR A 165 -0.73 -7.35 -4.60
CA THR A 165 0.08 -8.51 -5.00
C THR A 165 0.80 -9.14 -3.80
N LEU A 166 1.40 -8.34 -2.92
CA LEU A 166 2.11 -8.81 -1.73
C LEU A 166 1.16 -9.51 -0.73
N ARG A 167 -0.06 -8.98 -0.54
CA ARG A 167 -1.07 -9.63 0.30
C ARG A 167 -1.42 -11.01 -0.24
N GLN A 168 -1.63 -11.12 -1.55
CA GLN A 168 -1.92 -12.39 -2.21
C GLN A 168 -0.74 -13.37 -2.06
N GLN A 169 0.49 -12.94 -2.36
CA GLN A 169 1.68 -13.79 -2.20
C GLN A 169 1.89 -14.25 -0.76
N LYS A 170 1.70 -13.36 0.23
CA LYS A 170 1.80 -13.73 1.65
C LYS A 170 0.79 -14.79 2.03
N PHE A 171 -0.46 -14.64 1.56
CA PHE A 171 -1.49 -15.65 1.74
C PHE A 171 -1.10 -16.98 1.08
N GLU A 172 -0.73 -16.96 -0.20
CA GLU A 172 -0.36 -18.16 -0.97
C GLU A 172 0.81 -18.90 -0.33
N ASN A 173 1.86 -18.18 0.06
CA ASN A 173 3.01 -18.76 0.75
C ASN A 173 2.59 -19.47 2.05
N THR A 174 1.75 -18.82 2.86
CA THR A 174 1.26 -19.41 4.11
C THR A 174 0.37 -20.62 3.82
N PHE A 175 -0.52 -20.53 2.84
CA PHE A 175 -1.41 -21.62 2.43
C PHE A 175 -0.64 -22.86 1.96
N PHE A 176 0.33 -22.70 1.06
CA PHE A 176 1.13 -23.83 0.56
C PHE A 176 2.08 -24.40 1.62
N GLN A 177 2.57 -23.58 2.55
CA GLN A 177 3.28 -24.07 3.74
C GLN A 177 2.37 -24.92 4.64
N LEU A 178 1.13 -24.50 4.88
CA LEU A 178 0.16 -25.29 5.63
C LEU A 178 -0.19 -26.61 4.92
N LEU A 179 -0.32 -26.61 3.59
CA LEU A 179 -0.51 -27.85 2.81
C LEU A 179 0.70 -28.79 2.88
N THR A 180 1.91 -28.23 2.86
CA THR A 180 3.14 -29.00 3.01
C THR A 180 3.21 -29.63 4.40
N LEU A 181 2.89 -28.87 5.45
CA LEU A 181 2.79 -29.36 6.82
C LEU A 181 1.73 -30.48 6.92
N PHE A 182 0.56 -30.30 6.29
CA PHE A 182 -0.48 -31.33 6.24
C PHE A 182 0.02 -32.61 5.59
N SER A 183 0.69 -32.53 4.43
CA SER A 183 1.28 -33.70 3.80
C SER A 183 2.34 -34.36 4.68
N SER A 184 3.15 -33.58 5.41
CA SER A 184 4.14 -34.11 6.35
C SER A 184 3.49 -34.84 7.51
N ILE A 185 2.40 -34.30 8.07
CA ILE A 185 1.63 -34.95 9.15
C ILE A 185 1.07 -36.28 8.63
N VAL A 186 0.43 -36.27 7.46
CA VAL A 186 -0.08 -37.50 6.82
C VAL A 186 1.04 -38.52 6.63
N ASN A 187 2.19 -38.12 6.09
CA ASN A 187 3.32 -39.02 5.84
C ASN A 187 3.96 -39.55 7.13
N SER A 188 3.84 -38.81 8.25
CA SER A 188 4.35 -39.23 9.56
C SER A 188 3.44 -40.21 10.31
N LEU A 189 2.21 -40.43 9.83
CA LEU A 189 1.29 -41.39 10.44
C LEU A 189 1.86 -42.81 10.35
N ASP A 190 1.90 -43.53 11.46
CA ASP A 190 2.27 -44.94 11.49
C ASP A 190 1.35 -45.74 12.41
N LEU A 191 0.87 -46.87 11.91
CA LEU A 191 0.08 -47.81 12.70
C LEU A 191 0.94 -49.00 13.07
N ARG A 192 1.04 -49.29 14.36
CA ARG A 192 1.81 -50.41 14.90
C ARG A 192 0.89 -51.47 15.50
N LYS A 193 1.33 -52.73 15.45
CA LYS A 193 0.56 -53.88 15.96
C LYS A 193 0.33 -53.84 17.48
N SER A 194 1.25 -53.22 18.19
CA SER A 194 1.13 -52.84 19.59
C SER A 194 1.91 -51.54 19.79
N ARG A 195 1.52 -50.73 20.79
CA ARG A 195 2.23 -49.48 21.12
C ARG A 195 3.72 -49.69 21.44
N SER A 196 4.10 -50.89 21.86
CA SER A 196 5.49 -51.28 22.16
C SER A 196 6.18 -52.07 21.04
N SER A 197 5.49 -52.36 19.93
CA SER A 197 6.05 -53.16 18.83
C SER A 197 6.82 -52.28 17.84
N THR A 198 7.95 -52.79 17.35
CA THR A 198 8.68 -52.22 16.21
C THR A 198 8.01 -52.55 14.87
N GLU A 199 7.09 -53.50 14.83
CA GLU A 199 6.39 -53.95 13.63
C GLU A 199 5.30 -52.93 13.21
N VAL A 200 5.56 -52.26 12.09
CA VAL A 200 4.66 -51.28 11.47
C VAL A 200 3.69 -52.00 10.53
N ILE A 201 2.39 -51.82 10.75
CA ILE A 201 1.30 -52.37 9.95
C ILE A 201 1.08 -51.54 8.69
N SER A 202 1.10 -50.21 8.83
CA SER A 202 0.80 -49.27 7.77
C SER A 202 1.46 -47.93 8.05
N THR A 203 1.81 -47.19 7.02
CA THR A 203 2.38 -45.85 7.12
C THR A 203 1.69 -44.86 6.20
N GLY A 204 1.81 -43.58 6.52
CA GLY A 204 1.35 -42.51 5.66
C GLY A 204 -0.16 -42.52 5.43
N ARG A 205 -0.53 -42.34 4.16
CA ARG A 205 -1.92 -42.30 3.71
C ARG A 205 -2.63 -43.66 3.78
N ASP A 206 -1.89 -44.77 3.73
CA ASP A 206 -2.49 -46.11 3.77
C ASP A 206 -3.13 -46.40 5.14
N CYS A 207 -2.71 -45.67 6.18
CA CYS A 207 -3.32 -45.75 7.51
C CYS A 207 -4.82 -45.42 7.50
N PHE A 208 -5.29 -44.56 6.60
CA PHE A 208 -6.71 -44.20 6.52
C PHE A 208 -7.61 -45.34 6.06
N GLU A 209 -7.12 -46.23 5.22
CA GLU A 209 -7.85 -47.46 4.88
C GLU A 209 -7.97 -48.37 6.11
N ILE A 210 -6.92 -48.47 6.92
CA ILE A 210 -6.93 -49.25 8.17
C ILE A 210 -7.87 -48.62 9.20
N PHE A 211 -7.87 -47.30 9.37
CA PHE A 211 -8.83 -46.60 10.23
C PHE A 211 -10.28 -46.86 9.81
N TYR A 212 -10.56 -46.81 8.50
CA TYR A 212 -11.88 -47.14 7.97
C TYR A 212 -12.27 -48.60 8.27
N LYS A 213 -11.36 -49.57 8.08
CA LYS A 213 -11.60 -50.97 8.43
C LYS A 213 -11.87 -51.13 9.94
N ARG A 214 -11.12 -50.44 10.79
CA ARG A 214 -11.33 -50.43 12.25
C ARG A 214 -12.71 -49.87 12.61
N LEU A 215 -13.15 -48.78 11.97
CA LEU A 215 -14.51 -48.23 12.14
C LEU A 215 -15.58 -49.31 11.90
N VAL A 216 -15.47 -50.01 10.76
CA VAL A 216 -16.41 -51.09 10.39
C VAL A 216 -16.39 -52.24 11.40
N ILE A 217 -15.20 -52.61 11.91
CA ILE A 217 -15.06 -53.64 12.94
C ILE A 217 -15.73 -53.21 14.25
N PHE A 218 -15.47 -51.99 14.73
CA PHE A 218 -16.12 -51.47 15.94
C PHE A 218 -17.63 -51.46 15.80
N LEU A 219 -18.14 -50.97 14.66
CA LEU A 219 -19.58 -50.96 14.36
C LEU A 219 -20.18 -52.37 14.39
N THR A 220 -19.51 -53.34 13.75
CA THR A 220 -20.00 -54.73 13.69
C THR A 220 -19.98 -55.39 15.06
N ASN A 221 -18.92 -55.17 15.86
CA ASN A 221 -18.80 -55.74 17.20
C ASN A 221 -19.88 -55.18 18.15
N ARG A 222 -20.21 -53.89 18.04
CA ARG A 222 -21.29 -53.29 18.84
C ARG A 222 -22.67 -53.88 18.51
N ASN A 223 -22.88 -54.26 17.26
CA ASN A 223 -24.14 -54.81 16.76
C ASN A 223 -24.14 -56.33 16.58
N GLN A 224 -23.14 -57.04 17.13
CA GLN A 224 -22.94 -58.47 16.94
C GLN A 224 -24.11 -59.35 17.44
N HIS A 225 -24.93 -58.83 18.36
CA HIS A 225 -26.09 -59.53 18.91
C HIS A 225 -27.36 -59.33 18.05
N THR A 226 -27.30 -58.46 17.05
CA THR A 226 -28.40 -58.21 16.11
C THR A 226 -28.29 -59.18 14.94
N ALA A 227 -29.15 -60.20 14.93
CA ALA A 227 -29.15 -61.22 13.88
C ALA A 227 -29.40 -60.58 12.50
N GLY A 228 -28.51 -60.86 11.53
CA GLY A 228 -28.63 -60.33 10.17
C GLY A 228 -28.19 -58.87 10.01
N TYR A 229 -27.44 -58.31 10.97
CA TYR A 229 -26.90 -56.96 10.88
C TYR A 229 -26.09 -56.76 9.59
N LYS A 230 -26.41 -55.68 8.87
CA LYS A 230 -25.69 -55.21 7.68
C LYS A 230 -25.25 -53.78 7.97
N LYS A 231 -23.98 -53.48 7.76
CA LYS A 231 -23.43 -52.13 7.99
C LYS A 231 -24.18 -51.07 7.17
N GLU A 232 -24.72 -51.46 6.02
CA GLU A 232 -25.49 -50.60 5.11
C GLU A 232 -26.80 -50.09 5.74
N ASN A 233 -27.28 -50.74 6.80
CA ASN A 233 -28.49 -50.35 7.53
C ASN A 233 -28.16 -49.67 8.89
N ALA A 234 -26.88 -49.40 9.17
CA ALA A 234 -26.48 -48.77 10.42
C ALA A 234 -27.12 -47.40 10.54
N THR A 235 -27.61 -47.08 11.73
CA THR A 235 -28.10 -45.73 12.03
C THR A 235 -26.92 -44.77 12.24
N LEU A 236 -27.16 -43.47 12.13
CA LEU A 236 -26.11 -42.48 12.36
C LEU A 236 -25.51 -42.61 13.77
N ASP A 237 -26.35 -42.77 14.79
CA ASP A 237 -25.94 -42.87 16.19
C ASP A 237 -25.02 -44.09 16.43
N GLU A 238 -25.34 -45.23 15.81
CA GLU A 238 -24.47 -46.42 15.87
C GLU A 238 -23.09 -46.16 15.27
N VAL A 239 -23.04 -45.46 14.14
CA VAL A 239 -21.78 -45.11 13.47
C VAL A 239 -20.99 -44.06 14.26
N ILE A 240 -21.65 -43.07 14.86
CA ILE A 240 -20.99 -42.07 15.70
C ILE A 240 -20.38 -42.72 16.94
N LEU A 241 -21.08 -43.66 17.59
CA LEU A 241 -20.53 -44.40 18.74
C LEU A 241 -19.33 -45.29 18.34
N ALA A 242 -19.41 -45.97 17.20
CA ALA A 242 -18.28 -46.74 16.67
C ALA A 242 -17.09 -45.84 16.27
N TYR A 243 -17.38 -44.65 15.75
CA TYR A 243 -16.38 -43.63 15.44
C TYR A 243 -15.73 -43.08 16.71
N GLU A 244 -16.48 -42.90 17.79
CA GLU A 244 -15.95 -42.49 19.09
C GLU A 244 -14.96 -43.53 19.63
N ASP A 245 -15.29 -44.82 19.54
CA ASP A 245 -14.38 -45.92 19.89
C ASP A 245 -13.08 -45.89 19.06
N LEU A 246 -13.19 -45.67 17.74
CA LEU A 246 -12.03 -45.49 16.86
C LEU A 246 -11.19 -44.28 17.28
N TYR A 247 -11.84 -43.13 17.44
CA TYR A 247 -11.18 -41.87 17.75
C TYR A 247 -10.47 -41.93 19.12
N ASN A 248 -11.03 -42.62 20.11
CA ASN A 248 -10.38 -42.76 21.41
C ASN A 248 -9.17 -43.70 21.38
N ASN A 249 -9.19 -44.74 20.54
CA ASN A 249 -8.06 -45.67 20.38
C ASN A 249 -6.86 -45.03 19.67
N ASP A 250 -7.12 -44.28 18.59
CA ASP A 250 -6.12 -43.66 17.72
C ASP A 250 -6.08 -42.12 17.86
N LYS A 251 -6.44 -41.62 19.05
CA LYS A 251 -6.72 -40.20 19.32
C LYS A 251 -5.60 -39.24 18.95
N SER A 252 -4.36 -39.60 19.28
CA SER A 252 -3.19 -38.75 19.04
C SER A 252 -3.15 -38.35 17.56
N ASP A 253 -3.07 -39.36 16.70
CA ASP A 253 -2.81 -39.20 15.28
C ASP A 253 -4.02 -38.59 14.56
N MET A 254 -5.22 -39.07 14.88
CA MET A 254 -6.47 -38.57 14.29
C MET A 254 -6.75 -37.11 14.69
N SER A 255 -6.55 -36.75 15.96
CA SER A 255 -6.79 -35.38 16.47
C SER A 255 -5.89 -34.35 15.78
N HIS A 256 -4.61 -34.68 15.60
CA HIS A 256 -3.66 -33.81 14.91
C HIS A 256 -4.03 -33.65 13.42
N TYR A 257 -4.40 -34.73 12.75
CA TYR A 257 -4.84 -34.70 11.36
C TYR A 257 -6.08 -33.82 11.15
N PHE A 258 -7.19 -34.10 11.87
CA PHE A 258 -8.45 -33.39 11.68
C PHE A 258 -8.34 -31.90 12.03
N ARG A 259 -7.59 -31.56 13.09
CA ARG A 259 -7.34 -30.17 13.46
C ARG A 259 -6.59 -29.43 12.37
N THR A 260 -5.62 -30.08 11.72
CA THR A 260 -4.81 -29.45 10.67
C THR A 260 -5.65 -29.13 9.43
N ILE A 261 -6.43 -30.08 8.91
CA ILE A 261 -7.28 -29.83 7.74
C ILE A 261 -8.35 -28.77 8.04
N TYR A 262 -8.96 -28.80 9.24
CA TYR A 262 -9.86 -27.75 9.69
C TYR A 262 -9.17 -26.37 9.68
N HIS A 263 -7.94 -26.27 10.21
CA HIS A 263 -7.22 -24.99 10.23
C HIS A 263 -6.83 -24.49 8.84
N ILE A 264 -6.54 -25.38 7.89
CA ILE A 264 -6.31 -24.99 6.49
C ILE A 264 -7.58 -24.38 5.91
N VAL A 265 -8.72 -25.06 6.05
CA VAL A 265 -10.00 -24.57 5.52
C VAL A 265 -10.41 -23.27 6.21
N LYS A 266 -10.26 -23.19 7.54
CA LYS A 266 -10.52 -21.97 8.31
C LYS A 266 -9.62 -20.82 7.90
N PHE A 267 -8.32 -21.06 7.67
CA PHE A 267 -7.38 -20.03 7.23
C PHE A 267 -7.84 -19.38 5.92
N VAL A 268 -8.24 -20.21 4.94
CA VAL A 268 -8.82 -19.72 3.69
C VAL A 268 -10.13 -18.97 3.94
N ASP A 269 -11.01 -19.50 4.79
CA ASP A 269 -12.30 -18.87 5.09
C ASP A 269 -12.18 -17.46 5.70
N THR A 270 -11.26 -17.30 6.65
CA THR A 270 -11.05 -16.04 7.39
C THR A 270 -10.18 -15.02 6.66
N SER A 271 -9.57 -15.39 5.54
CA SER A 271 -8.70 -14.49 4.77
C SER A 271 -9.48 -13.48 3.94
N ASP A 272 -8.83 -12.42 3.47
CA ASP A 272 -9.46 -11.38 2.62
C ASP A 272 -9.32 -11.66 1.12
N ILE A 273 -8.89 -12.87 0.72
CA ILE A 273 -8.71 -13.22 -0.68
C ILE A 273 -10.05 -13.47 -1.39
N GLU A 274 -10.13 -13.12 -2.67
CA GLU A 274 -11.35 -13.25 -3.47
C GLU A 274 -11.59 -14.72 -3.90
N ASN A 275 -10.54 -15.46 -4.28
CA ASN A 275 -10.63 -16.79 -4.88
C ASN A 275 -10.60 -17.95 -3.87
N LYS A 276 -11.26 -17.81 -2.71
CA LYS A 276 -11.30 -18.82 -1.63
C LYS A 276 -11.68 -20.22 -2.10
N LYS A 277 -12.74 -20.34 -2.92
CA LYS A 277 -13.22 -21.63 -3.44
C LYS A 277 -12.16 -22.39 -4.23
N GLN A 278 -11.26 -21.68 -4.93
CA GLN A 278 -10.16 -22.29 -5.68
C GLN A 278 -9.14 -22.92 -4.73
N TYR A 279 -8.73 -22.21 -3.68
CA TYR A 279 -7.79 -22.76 -2.68
C TYR A 279 -8.38 -23.92 -1.90
N ILE A 280 -9.68 -23.86 -1.54
CA ILE A 280 -10.34 -25.02 -0.92
C ILE A 280 -10.39 -26.20 -1.90
N ALA A 281 -10.62 -25.97 -3.19
CA ALA A 281 -10.56 -27.04 -4.18
C ALA A 281 -9.17 -27.69 -4.27
N ILE A 282 -8.10 -26.89 -4.17
CA ILE A 282 -6.71 -27.40 -4.09
C ILE A 282 -6.51 -28.24 -2.83
N ALA A 283 -6.95 -27.76 -1.66
CA ALA A 283 -6.85 -28.49 -0.40
C ALA A 283 -7.65 -29.80 -0.45
N ARG A 284 -8.88 -29.77 -0.97
CA ARG A 284 -9.73 -30.96 -1.16
C ARG A 284 -9.07 -32.00 -2.06
N ALA A 285 -8.38 -31.58 -3.11
CA ALA A 285 -7.69 -32.48 -4.03
C ALA A 285 -6.53 -33.26 -3.37
N GLN A 286 -6.07 -32.86 -2.19
CA GLN A 286 -5.07 -33.59 -1.41
C GLN A 286 -5.66 -34.74 -0.58
N LEU A 287 -6.99 -34.82 -0.45
CA LEU A 287 -7.67 -35.82 0.38
C LEU A 287 -7.97 -37.07 -0.43
N SER A 288 -7.58 -38.24 0.09
CA SER A 288 -8.02 -39.53 -0.46
C SER A 288 -9.49 -39.84 -0.14
N SER A 289 -10.07 -40.83 -0.82
CA SER A 289 -11.46 -41.25 -0.57
C SER A 289 -11.68 -41.68 0.88
N TYR A 290 -10.75 -42.45 1.48
CA TYR A 290 -10.85 -42.86 2.89
C TYR A 290 -10.74 -41.67 3.85
N GLU A 291 -9.86 -40.70 3.58
CA GLU A 291 -9.76 -39.46 4.35
C GLU A 291 -11.08 -38.67 4.31
N GLN A 292 -11.70 -38.54 3.14
CA GLN A 292 -12.99 -37.84 3.02
C GLN A 292 -14.10 -38.50 3.86
N ILE A 293 -14.17 -39.84 3.87
CA ILE A 293 -15.15 -40.58 4.70
C ILE A 293 -14.88 -40.42 6.20
N LEU A 294 -13.62 -40.42 6.61
CA LEU A 294 -13.27 -40.22 8.02
C LEU A 294 -13.54 -38.78 8.46
N ILE A 295 -13.27 -37.79 7.61
CA ILE A 295 -13.66 -36.39 7.84
C ILE A 295 -15.18 -36.25 7.91
N PHE A 296 -15.92 -36.97 7.06
CA PHE A 296 -17.38 -37.00 7.05
C PHE A 296 -17.96 -37.39 8.40
N TYR A 297 -17.52 -38.50 9.00
CA TYR A 297 -18.00 -38.90 10.32
C TYR A 297 -17.41 -38.06 11.45
N ASN A 298 -16.17 -37.58 11.33
CA ASN A 298 -15.58 -36.64 12.28
C ASN A 298 -16.41 -35.35 12.43
N CYS A 299 -16.95 -34.85 11.32
CA CYS A 299 -17.74 -33.62 11.30
C CYS A 299 -19.21 -33.82 11.68
N LEU A 300 -19.65 -35.07 11.87
CA LEU A 300 -20.93 -35.39 12.51
C LEU A 300 -20.76 -35.68 14.01
N HIS A 301 -19.55 -36.01 14.44
CA HIS A 301 -19.18 -36.15 15.85
C HIS A 301 -19.04 -34.78 16.55
N GLU A 302 -19.17 -34.74 17.88
CA GLU A 302 -19.06 -33.55 18.75
C GLU A 302 -17.88 -32.64 18.37
N ASN A 303 -16.71 -33.24 18.17
CA ASN A 303 -15.46 -32.51 17.92
C ASN A 303 -15.44 -31.70 16.60
N GLY A 304 -16.27 -32.04 15.61
CA GLY A 304 -16.25 -31.41 14.28
C GLY A 304 -17.55 -30.73 13.86
N SER A 305 -18.67 -31.10 14.46
CA SER A 305 -20.02 -30.65 14.07
C SER A 305 -20.25 -29.15 14.22
N GLU A 306 -19.73 -28.52 15.27
CA GLU A 306 -19.96 -27.09 15.50
C GLU A 306 -19.15 -26.20 14.53
N LYS A 307 -17.90 -26.58 14.24
CA LYS A 307 -16.93 -25.66 13.60
C LYS A 307 -16.55 -26.06 12.19
N PHE A 308 -16.41 -27.36 11.90
CA PHE A 308 -15.88 -27.81 10.62
C PHE A 308 -17.01 -28.16 9.62
N LYS A 309 -18.10 -28.76 10.10
CA LYS A 309 -19.28 -29.04 9.26
C LYS A 309 -19.81 -27.80 8.49
N PRO A 310 -19.98 -26.61 9.10
CA PRO A 310 -20.42 -25.44 8.35
C PRO A 310 -19.45 -25.01 7.23
N LEU A 311 -18.14 -25.21 7.44
CA LEU A 311 -17.13 -24.90 6.42
C LEU A 311 -17.16 -25.92 5.27
N ILE A 312 -17.42 -27.19 5.58
CA ILE A 312 -17.61 -28.24 4.58
C ILE A 312 -18.78 -27.90 3.66
N GLU A 313 -19.91 -27.51 4.24
CA GLU A 313 -21.12 -27.12 3.52
C GLU A 313 -20.89 -25.85 2.68
N LYS A 314 -20.22 -24.85 3.24
CA LYS A 314 -19.88 -23.59 2.56
C LYS A 314 -19.00 -23.78 1.33
N TYR A 315 -18.02 -24.68 1.39
CA TYR A 315 -16.99 -24.83 0.36
C TYR A 315 -17.06 -26.13 -0.45
N SER A 316 -18.12 -26.91 -0.25
CA SER A 316 -18.34 -28.17 -0.96
C SER A 316 -17.18 -29.16 -0.80
N LEU A 317 -16.69 -29.35 0.43
CA LEU A 317 -15.51 -30.19 0.67
C LEU A 317 -15.73 -31.65 0.27
N PHE A 318 -16.98 -32.11 0.24
CA PHE A 318 -17.39 -33.46 -0.19
C PHE A 318 -17.86 -33.54 -1.64
N LYS A 319 -17.51 -32.54 -2.47
CA LYS A 319 -17.67 -32.66 -3.92
C LYS A 319 -16.87 -33.88 -4.41
N ASN A 320 -17.58 -34.82 -5.04
CA ASN A 320 -17.07 -36.11 -5.52
C ASN A 320 -16.71 -37.13 -4.42
N ILE A 321 -17.33 -37.06 -3.24
CA ILE A 321 -17.18 -38.11 -2.22
C ILE A 321 -17.58 -39.48 -2.77
N ASP A 322 -16.80 -40.51 -2.45
CA ASP A 322 -17.08 -41.88 -2.86
C ASP A 322 -18.20 -42.50 -2.00
N GLY A 323 -19.44 -42.42 -2.50
CA GLY A 323 -20.59 -42.98 -1.81
C GLY A 323 -20.59 -44.51 -1.65
N SER A 324 -19.64 -45.24 -2.27
CA SER A 324 -19.46 -46.68 -2.04
C SER A 324 -18.72 -46.98 -0.73
N LEU A 325 -17.97 -46.00 -0.20
CA LEU A 325 -17.23 -46.10 1.05
C LEU A 325 -18.01 -45.57 2.26
N LEU A 326 -19.20 -45.00 2.06
CA LEU A 326 -20.07 -44.65 3.17
C LEU A 326 -20.59 -45.93 3.85
N ILE A 327 -20.70 -45.89 5.18
CA ILE A 327 -21.26 -47.01 5.95
C ILE A 327 -22.72 -47.25 5.54
N ASN A 328 -23.51 -46.18 5.52
CA ASN A 328 -24.87 -46.13 5.01
C ASN A 328 -24.98 -44.90 4.10
N LYS A 329 -25.56 -45.07 2.90
CA LYS A 329 -25.73 -43.99 1.91
C LYS A 329 -26.71 -42.92 2.35
N ASP A 330 -27.68 -43.28 3.20
CA ASP A 330 -28.67 -42.34 3.73
C ASP A 330 -28.01 -41.27 4.59
N HIS A 331 -26.84 -41.55 5.19
CA HIS A 331 -26.09 -40.56 5.97
C HIS A 331 -25.71 -39.32 5.14
N LEU A 332 -25.72 -39.38 3.81
CA LEU A 332 -25.54 -38.20 2.97
C LEU A 332 -26.53 -37.07 3.28
N THR A 333 -27.72 -37.38 3.81
CA THR A 333 -28.74 -36.39 4.18
C THR A 333 -28.36 -35.57 5.41
N GLU A 334 -27.31 -35.97 6.15
CA GLU A 334 -26.82 -35.24 7.32
C GLU A 334 -26.09 -33.94 6.97
N TYR A 335 -25.77 -33.72 5.69
CA TYR A 335 -25.17 -32.49 5.20
C TYR A 335 -26.08 -31.79 4.21
N GLU A 336 -26.03 -30.47 4.19
CA GLU A 336 -26.68 -29.68 3.16
C GLU A 336 -26.11 -29.95 1.76
N ASN A 337 -26.91 -29.71 0.71
CA ASN A 337 -26.49 -29.89 -0.70
C ASN A 337 -25.20 -29.13 -1.05
N GLY A 338 -24.96 -28.00 -0.37
CA GLY A 338 -23.74 -27.21 -0.47
C GLY A 338 -22.47 -28.02 -0.23
N ALA A 339 -22.48 -29.01 0.68
CA ALA A 339 -21.33 -29.87 0.97
C ALA A 339 -20.87 -30.69 -0.25
N TYR A 340 -21.78 -30.99 -1.16
CA TYR A 340 -21.54 -31.81 -2.35
C TYR A 340 -21.36 -30.98 -3.62
N GLY A 341 -21.53 -29.65 -3.54
CA GLY A 341 -21.45 -28.74 -4.67
C GLY A 341 -22.63 -28.88 -5.64
N ARG A 342 -23.81 -29.18 -5.10
CA ARG A 342 -25.07 -29.34 -5.81
C ARG A 342 -26.01 -28.18 -5.55
#